data_AF-A0A379E410-F1
#
_entry.id   AF-A0A379E410-F1
#
_cell.length_a   1.000
_cell.length_b   1.000
_cell.length_c   1.000
_cell.angle_alpha   90.00
_cell.angle_beta   90.00
_cell.angle_gamma   90.00
#
_symmetry.space_group_name_H-M   'P 1'
#
loop_
_entity.id
_entity.type
_entity.pdbx_description
1 polymer ?
#
loop_
_entity_poly.entity_id
_entity_poly.type
_entity_poly.pdbx_seq_one_letter_code
_entity_poly.pdbx_strand_id
1 'polypeptide(L)'
;MKQNRLTGLLFAVFLLAGCGKTVLPAEDGKETQVPAPSDDDDDEQKVYSVEAFRSGSFGDRYVWVKGYIVGACSRSIRQAEWEPPFSLESAVLLADSPDESDPERVISIQLVGKRMKSEIGLVAHPQNHGRPIAFYGMKQKYLGIPGMKRHVEASEWLDE
;
A
#
# COMPACT_ATOMS: atom_id res chain seq x y z
N MET A 1 10.91 -25.65 23.41
CA MET A 1 9.57 -25.70 22.78
C MET A 1 8.53 -26.03 23.85
N LYS A 2 7.41 -25.31 23.81
CA LYS A 2 6.11 -25.59 24.44
C LYS A 2 6.02 -25.55 25.98
N GLN A 3 5.55 -24.40 26.49
CA GLN A 3 4.49 -24.36 27.50
C GLN A 3 3.53 -23.20 27.19
N ASN A 4 2.36 -23.55 26.64
CA ASN A 4 1.14 -22.76 26.72
C ASN A 4 0.42 -23.16 28.01
N ARG A 5 0.01 -22.22 28.86
CA ARG A 5 -1.20 -22.34 29.71
C ARG A 5 -1.87 -20.99 29.94
N LEU A 6 -2.92 -20.77 29.16
CA LEU A 6 -4.27 -20.35 29.56
C LEU A 6 -4.41 -19.81 31.00
N THR A 7 -4.65 -18.52 31.15
CA THR A 7 -5.44 -17.95 32.26
C THR A 7 -6.32 -16.85 31.69
N GLY A 8 -7.63 -17.07 31.73
CA GLY A 8 -8.65 -16.09 31.42
C GLY A 8 -9.18 -15.43 32.68
N LEU A 9 -9.94 -14.36 32.43
CA LEU A 9 -10.84 -13.64 33.34
C LEU A 9 -10.19 -12.63 34.31
N LEU A 10 -10.37 -11.35 34.00
CA LEU A 10 -10.82 -10.39 35.02
C LEU A 10 -11.67 -9.29 34.37
N PHE A 11 -12.99 -9.44 34.50
CA PHE A 11 -13.99 -8.41 34.26
C PHE A 11 -13.95 -7.48 35.48
N ALA A 12 -13.51 -6.24 35.32
CA ALA A 12 -13.56 -5.23 36.37
C ALA A 12 -14.19 -3.95 35.83
N VAL A 13 -15.45 -3.81 36.19
CA VAL A 13 -16.32 -2.64 36.03
C VAL A 13 -15.64 -1.40 36.61
N PHE A 14 -15.41 -0.38 35.79
CA PHE A 14 -15.12 0.97 36.27
C PHE A 14 -16.35 1.87 36.02
N LEU A 15 -17.05 2.14 37.11
CA LEU A 15 -18.12 3.13 37.22
C LEU A 15 -17.55 4.54 37.02
N LEU A 16 -17.99 5.25 35.99
CA LEU A 16 -17.83 6.69 35.91
C LEU A 16 -19.17 7.36 36.25
N ALA A 17 -19.35 7.64 37.54
CA ALA A 17 -20.28 8.65 38.01
C ALA A 17 -19.50 9.96 38.20
N GLY A 18 -19.96 11.03 37.55
CA GLY A 18 -19.36 12.36 37.73
C GLY A 18 -19.90 13.40 36.77
N CYS A 19 -21.18 13.76 36.90
CA CYS A 19 -21.70 15.00 36.32
C CYS A 19 -21.08 16.20 37.02
N GLY A 20 -20.16 16.90 36.35
CA GLY A 20 -19.75 18.27 36.69
C GLY A 20 -20.31 19.23 35.65
N LYS A 21 -21.58 19.65 35.78
CA LYS A 21 -22.07 20.84 35.10
C LYS A 21 -21.68 22.05 35.93
N THR A 22 -20.74 22.86 35.44
CA THR A 22 -20.62 24.26 35.83
C THR A 22 -20.59 25.11 34.56
N VAL A 23 -21.76 25.66 34.25
CA VAL A 23 -21.93 26.83 33.38
C VAL A 23 -21.64 28.05 34.23
N LEU A 24 -20.87 29.02 33.72
CA LEU A 24 -21.10 30.47 33.79
C LEU A 24 -20.11 31.22 32.85
N PRO A 25 -20.41 32.46 32.40
CA PRO A 25 -20.19 32.91 31.03
C PRO A 25 -19.23 34.12 30.88
N ALA A 26 -19.07 34.51 29.60
CA ALA A 26 -18.60 35.79 29.04
C ALA A 26 -17.11 36.13 29.20
N GLU A 27 -16.40 36.78 28.28
CA GLU A 27 -16.56 37.28 26.91
C GLU A 27 -15.13 37.77 26.56
N ASP A 28 -14.54 37.37 25.43
CA ASP A 28 -13.76 38.29 24.57
C ASP A 28 -13.35 37.59 23.28
N GLY A 29 -13.50 38.30 22.16
CA GLY A 29 -13.29 37.78 20.82
C GLY A 29 -11.81 37.66 20.46
N LYS A 30 -11.42 36.50 19.92
CA LYS A 30 -10.38 36.45 18.89
C LYS A 30 -10.52 35.21 18.01
N GLU A 31 -10.82 35.49 16.76
CA GLU A 31 -10.76 34.62 15.59
C GLU A 31 -9.45 33.81 15.55
N THR A 32 -9.57 32.48 15.56
CA THR A 32 -8.69 31.47 14.94
C THR A 32 -9.08 30.12 15.54
N GLN A 33 -9.85 29.29 14.81
CA GLN A 33 -9.95 27.86 15.10
C GLN A 33 -9.75 27.12 13.78
N VAL A 34 -8.51 26.67 13.53
CA VAL A 34 -8.12 25.26 13.47
C VAL A 34 -9.26 24.35 12.98
N PRO A 35 -9.14 23.71 11.80
CA PRO A 35 -10.08 22.66 11.46
C PRO A 35 -9.95 21.57 12.52
N ALA A 36 -11.09 21.21 13.10
CA ALA A 36 -11.23 20.10 14.02
C ALA A 36 -10.60 18.85 13.41
N PRO A 37 -9.90 18.01 14.19
CA PRO A 37 -9.59 16.66 13.75
C PRO A 37 -10.92 15.95 13.60
N SER A 38 -11.31 15.60 12.37
CA SER A 38 -12.29 14.56 12.18
C SER A 38 -11.62 13.25 12.56
N ASP A 39 -12.01 12.71 13.71
CA ASP A 39 -11.79 11.33 14.09
C ASP A 39 -12.64 10.46 13.16
N ASP A 40 -12.16 10.25 11.94
CA ASP A 40 -12.66 9.19 11.06
C ASP A 40 -11.91 7.90 11.42
N ASP A 41 -12.37 7.23 12.48
CA ASP A 41 -12.11 5.80 12.73
C ASP A 41 -12.87 4.98 11.68
N ASP A 42 -12.46 5.09 10.42
CA ASP A 42 -12.85 4.18 9.36
C ASP A 42 -11.71 3.18 9.19
N ASP A 43 -11.85 2.01 9.82
CA ASP A 43 -10.96 0.85 9.70
C ASP A 43 -10.98 0.23 8.27
N GLU A 44 -11.33 1.02 7.25
CA GLU A 44 -11.19 0.62 5.86
C GLU A 44 -9.72 0.70 5.46
N GLN A 45 -9.17 -0.45 5.06
CA GLN A 45 -7.79 -0.52 4.59
C GLN A 45 -7.65 0.22 3.26
N LYS A 46 -7.32 1.51 3.33
CA LYS A 46 -7.21 2.40 2.17
C LYS A 46 -6.29 1.84 1.08
N VAL A 47 -6.83 1.74 -0.14
CA VAL A 47 -6.10 1.36 -1.35
C VAL A 47 -5.66 2.60 -2.10
N TYR A 48 -4.35 2.75 -2.31
CA TYR A 48 -3.75 3.90 -2.97
C TYR A 48 -3.59 3.67 -4.48
N SER A 49 -3.66 4.75 -5.26
CA SER A 49 -3.20 4.77 -6.66
C SER A 49 -1.68 4.73 -6.74
N VAL A 50 -1.14 4.45 -7.92
CA VAL A 50 0.32 4.46 -8.15
C VAL A 50 0.89 5.85 -7.90
N GLU A 51 0.23 6.91 -8.41
CA GLU A 51 0.64 8.30 -8.17
C GLU A 51 0.62 8.67 -6.67
N ALA A 52 -0.46 8.33 -5.96
CA ALA A 52 -0.58 8.62 -4.53
C ALA A 52 0.47 7.85 -3.72
N PHE A 53 0.76 6.60 -4.10
CA PHE A 53 1.83 5.84 -3.47
C PHE A 53 3.20 6.45 -3.78
N ARG A 54 3.44 6.93 -5.00
CA ARG A 54 4.72 7.50 -5.43
C ARG A 54 5.03 8.80 -4.70
N SER A 55 4.05 9.69 -4.55
CA SER A 55 4.19 11.00 -3.88
C SER A 55 4.04 10.93 -2.35
N GLY A 56 3.26 9.98 -1.84
CA GLY A 56 2.94 9.87 -0.41
C GLY A 56 4.10 9.37 0.47
N SER A 57 4.01 9.64 1.77
CA SER A 57 4.90 9.07 2.79
C SER A 57 4.11 8.16 3.71
N PHE A 58 4.59 6.93 3.91
CA PHE A 58 3.89 5.91 4.70
C PHE A 58 4.68 5.42 5.92
N GLY A 59 5.92 5.89 6.09
CA GLY A 59 6.85 5.37 7.10
C GLY A 59 7.06 3.86 6.92
N ASP A 60 7.01 3.13 8.03
CA ASP A 60 7.16 1.67 8.07
C ASP A 60 5.82 0.91 7.96
N ARG A 61 4.75 1.60 7.57
CA ARG A 61 3.43 0.98 7.41
C ARG A 61 3.35 0.22 6.10
N TYR A 62 2.61 -0.88 6.13
CA TYR A 62 2.19 -1.60 4.94
C TYR A 62 0.92 -0.95 4.40
N VAL A 63 0.84 -0.82 3.08
CA VAL A 63 -0.29 -0.20 2.39
C VAL A 63 -0.64 -0.98 1.13
N TRP A 64 -1.90 -0.90 0.72
CA TRP A 64 -2.35 -1.43 -0.56
C TRP A 64 -2.12 -0.42 -1.67
N VAL A 65 -1.59 -0.87 -2.80
CA VAL A 65 -1.46 -0.06 -4.02
C VAL A 65 -2.06 -0.82 -5.17
N LYS A 66 -2.97 -0.17 -5.90
CA LYS A 66 -3.57 -0.72 -7.12
C LYS A 66 -3.05 -0.03 -8.36
N GLY A 67 -3.02 -0.77 -9.46
CA GLY A 67 -2.78 -0.25 -10.80
C GLY A 67 -2.73 -1.38 -11.83
N TYR A 68 -2.21 -1.08 -13.01
CA TYR A 68 -2.03 -2.02 -14.11
C TYR A 68 -0.57 -2.47 -14.21
N ILE A 69 -0.34 -3.74 -14.53
CA ILE A 69 1.00 -4.25 -14.85
C ILE A 69 1.39 -3.76 -16.24
N VAL A 70 2.36 -2.85 -16.33
CA VAL A 70 2.75 -2.21 -17.60
C VAL A 70 4.12 -2.60 -18.13
N GLY A 71 4.88 -3.39 -17.37
CA GLY A 71 6.19 -3.83 -17.80
C GLY A 71 6.92 -4.72 -16.81
N ALA A 72 8.11 -5.16 -17.21
CA ALA A 72 9.00 -5.99 -16.42
C ALA A 72 10.37 -5.32 -16.26
N CYS A 73 11.04 -5.57 -15.13
CA CYS A 73 12.38 -5.01 -14.89
C CYS A 73 13.19 -5.90 -13.94
N SER A 74 14.53 -5.94 -14.12
CA SER A 74 15.42 -6.69 -13.20
C SER A 74 16.59 -5.93 -12.60
N ARG A 75 17.09 -4.86 -13.25
CA ARG A 75 18.34 -4.21 -12.84
C ARG A 75 18.15 -2.74 -12.49
N SER A 76 17.54 -1.99 -13.39
CA SER A 76 17.34 -0.55 -13.30
C SER A 76 16.16 -0.17 -14.18
N ILE A 77 15.37 0.81 -13.76
CA ILE A 77 14.22 1.32 -14.54
C ILE A 77 14.60 1.74 -15.97
N ARG A 78 15.86 2.13 -16.19
CA ARG A 78 16.40 2.47 -17.52
C ARG A 78 16.46 1.28 -18.49
N GLN A 79 16.27 0.07 -18.00
CA GLN A 79 16.33 -1.19 -18.74
C GLN A 79 15.00 -1.94 -18.64
N ALA A 80 13.90 -1.23 -18.36
CA ALA A 80 12.58 -1.82 -18.34
C ALA A 80 12.18 -2.35 -19.73
N GLU A 81 11.44 -3.45 -19.73
CA GLU A 81 10.71 -3.96 -20.89
C GLU A 81 9.24 -3.56 -20.72
N TRP A 82 8.74 -2.75 -21.66
CA TRP A 82 7.37 -2.22 -21.65
C TRP A 82 6.41 -3.04 -22.51
N GLU A 83 6.97 -3.83 -23.43
CA GLU A 83 6.24 -4.64 -24.41
C GLU A 83 6.86 -6.04 -24.50
N PRO A 84 6.09 -7.07 -24.89
CA PRO A 84 6.61 -8.40 -25.12
C PRO A 84 7.61 -8.45 -26.31
N PRO A 85 8.52 -9.43 -26.36
CA PRO A 85 8.69 -10.54 -25.42
C PRO A 85 9.41 -10.12 -24.13
N PHE A 86 8.84 -10.51 -22.98
CA PHE A 86 9.44 -10.24 -21.68
C PHE A 86 10.48 -11.29 -21.31
N SER A 87 11.64 -10.84 -20.85
CA SER A 87 12.75 -11.65 -20.36
C SER A 87 13.14 -11.36 -18.91
N LEU A 88 12.64 -10.25 -18.36
CA LEU A 88 12.98 -9.78 -17.01
C LEU A 88 12.00 -10.32 -15.95
N GLU A 89 12.53 -10.95 -14.90
CA GLU A 89 11.72 -11.69 -13.92
C GLU A 89 11.80 -11.17 -12.48
N SER A 90 12.58 -10.13 -12.19
CA SER A 90 12.75 -9.70 -10.79
C SER A 90 11.60 -8.84 -10.29
N ALA A 91 10.96 -8.07 -11.17
CA ALA A 91 9.93 -7.11 -10.82
C ALA A 91 8.94 -6.90 -11.95
N VAL A 92 7.70 -6.56 -11.57
CA VAL A 92 6.73 -5.92 -12.45
C VAL A 92 6.67 -4.42 -12.18
N LEU A 93 6.30 -3.66 -13.19
CA LEU A 93 6.06 -2.23 -13.13
C LEU A 93 4.57 -1.97 -13.09
N LEU A 94 4.16 -1.04 -12.24
CA LEU A 94 2.78 -0.70 -11.97
C LEU A 94 2.51 0.77 -12.31
N ALA A 95 1.42 1.04 -13.01
CA ALA A 95 0.95 2.39 -13.36
C ALA A 95 -0.56 2.55 -13.13
N ASP A 96 -1.03 3.80 -13.14
CA ASP A 96 -2.47 4.11 -13.06
C ASP A 96 -3.21 3.89 -14.39
N SER A 97 -2.49 3.75 -15.51
CA SER A 97 -3.02 3.47 -16.86
C SER A 97 -2.37 2.21 -17.44
N PRO A 98 -3.10 1.36 -18.18
CA PRO A 98 -2.54 0.13 -18.77
C PRO A 98 -1.51 0.37 -19.88
N ASP A 99 -1.54 1.54 -20.53
CA ASP A 99 -0.65 1.88 -21.65
C ASP A 99 0.55 2.75 -21.23
N GLU A 100 0.80 2.90 -19.93
CA GLU A 100 1.87 3.75 -19.41
C GLU A 100 3.26 3.14 -19.65
N SER A 101 4.18 3.93 -20.20
CA SER A 101 5.58 3.55 -20.45
C SER A 101 6.59 4.58 -19.95
N ASP A 102 6.12 5.64 -19.27
CA ASP A 102 6.97 6.63 -18.66
C ASP A 102 7.58 6.11 -17.33
N PRO A 103 8.91 5.99 -17.24
CA PRO A 103 9.58 5.53 -16.02
C PRO A 103 9.35 6.45 -14.80
N GLU A 104 8.91 7.70 -14.98
CA GLU A 104 8.58 8.62 -13.89
C GLU A 104 7.14 8.44 -13.37
N ARG A 105 6.30 7.70 -14.09
CA ARG A 105 4.88 7.50 -13.77
C ARG A 105 4.54 6.11 -13.24
N VAL A 106 5.56 5.28 -13.02
CA VAL A 106 5.43 3.91 -12.52
C VAL A 106 5.99 3.72 -11.11
N ILE A 107 5.67 2.58 -10.51
CA ILE A 107 6.35 2.03 -9.33
C ILE A 107 6.86 0.62 -9.64
N SER A 108 7.86 0.17 -8.89
CA SER A 108 8.40 -1.20 -9.04
C SER A 108 7.93 -2.12 -7.93
N ILE A 109 7.40 -3.29 -8.27
CA ILE A 109 7.04 -4.34 -7.30
C ILE A 109 7.95 -5.53 -7.49
N GLN A 110 8.75 -5.85 -6.47
CA GLN A 110 9.58 -7.05 -6.50
C GLN A 110 8.71 -8.30 -6.44
N LEU A 111 8.95 -9.25 -7.37
CA LEU A 111 8.34 -10.58 -7.31
C LEU A 111 9.14 -11.44 -6.32
N VAL A 112 8.64 -11.53 -5.09
CA VAL A 112 9.33 -12.21 -3.99
C VAL A 112 9.15 -13.73 -4.14
N GLY A 113 10.24 -14.40 -4.47
CA GLY A 113 10.28 -15.87 -4.56
C GLY A 113 9.65 -16.43 -5.83
N LYS A 114 9.63 -17.77 -5.92
CA LYS A 114 9.24 -18.49 -7.14
C LYS A 114 7.75 -18.36 -7.46
N ARG A 115 6.90 -18.35 -6.44
CA ARG A 115 5.43 -18.33 -6.60
C ARG A 115 4.95 -17.05 -7.29
N MET A 116 5.38 -15.88 -6.83
CA MET A 116 5.01 -14.61 -7.47
C MET A 116 5.56 -14.54 -8.90
N LYS A 117 6.80 -14.99 -9.13
CA LYS A 117 7.38 -15.05 -10.48
C LYS A 117 6.56 -15.93 -11.42
N SER A 118 6.07 -17.08 -10.94
CA SER A 118 5.27 -17.99 -11.76
C SER A 118 3.83 -17.53 -11.96
N GLU A 119 3.19 -16.89 -10.97
CA GLU A 119 1.77 -16.52 -11.04
C GLU A 119 1.54 -15.12 -11.65
N ILE A 120 2.46 -14.19 -11.43
CA ILE A 120 2.31 -12.77 -11.80
C ILE A 120 3.29 -12.36 -12.90
N GLY A 121 4.53 -12.88 -12.87
CA GLY A 121 5.61 -12.43 -13.73
C GLY A 121 5.33 -12.55 -15.23
N LEU A 122 5.68 -11.50 -15.98
CA LEU A 122 5.41 -11.42 -17.42
C LEU A 122 6.20 -12.40 -18.28
N VAL A 123 7.31 -12.96 -17.77
CA VAL A 123 8.05 -14.03 -18.45
C VAL A 123 7.22 -15.32 -18.51
N ALA A 124 6.58 -15.68 -17.40
CA ALA A 124 5.74 -16.88 -17.31
C ALA A 124 4.35 -16.63 -17.90
N HIS A 125 3.83 -15.41 -17.73
CA HIS A 125 2.48 -15.02 -18.13
C HIS A 125 2.49 -13.64 -18.83
N PRO A 126 2.88 -13.58 -20.12
CA PRO A 126 2.86 -12.33 -20.88
C PRO A 126 1.47 -11.68 -20.95
N GLN A 127 0.40 -12.48 -20.87
CA GLN A 127 -0.99 -12.01 -20.83
C GLN A 127 -1.35 -11.22 -19.57
N ASN A 128 -0.47 -11.19 -18.56
CA ASN A 128 -0.66 -10.35 -17.39
C ASN A 128 -0.33 -8.87 -17.65
N HIS A 129 0.31 -8.55 -18.78
CA HIS A 129 0.51 -7.18 -19.20
C HIS A 129 -0.85 -6.51 -19.46
N GLY A 130 -1.04 -5.31 -18.93
CA GLY A 130 -2.29 -4.56 -18.97
C GLY A 130 -3.36 -5.02 -17.96
N ARG A 131 -3.14 -6.07 -17.16
CA ARG A 131 -4.13 -6.52 -16.16
C ARG A 131 -4.06 -5.70 -14.87
N PRO A 132 -5.22 -5.35 -14.25
CA PRO A 132 -5.25 -4.63 -12.99
C PRO A 132 -5.01 -5.56 -11.79
N ILE A 133 -4.16 -5.12 -10.87
CA ILE A 133 -3.77 -5.86 -9.66
C ILE A 133 -3.50 -4.89 -8.51
N ALA A 134 -3.74 -5.33 -7.28
CA ALA A 134 -3.31 -4.66 -6.07
C ALA A 134 -2.20 -5.43 -5.36
N PHE A 135 -1.25 -4.71 -4.75
CA PHE A 135 -0.22 -5.29 -3.89
C PHE A 135 -0.24 -4.65 -2.50
N TYR A 136 -0.03 -5.48 -1.48
CA TYR A 136 0.14 -5.06 -0.11
C TYR A 136 1.60 -5.16 0.30
N GLY A 137 2.18 -4.02 0.69
CA GLY A 137 3.59 -3.99 1.03
C GLY A 137 4.07 -2.66 1.57
N MET A 138 5.36 -2.60 1.86
CA MET A 138 6.00 -1.41 2.42
C MET A 138 6.71 -0.61 1.32
N LYS A 139 6.51 0.72 1.34
CA LYS A 139 7.16 1.63 0.38
C LYS A 139 8.66 1.69 0.60
N GLN A 140 9.42 1.42 -0.45
CA GLN A 140 10.88 1.50 -0.48
C GLN A 140 11.37 1.95 -1.86
N LYS A 141 12.67 2.26 -1.97
CA LYS A 141 13.32 2.46 -3.27
C LYS A 141 13.75 1.13 -3.87
N TYR A 142 13.37 0.87 -5.10
CA TYR A 142 13.76 -0.33 -5.84
C TYR A 142 13.95 -0.01 -7.33
N LEU A 143 15.00 -0.59 -7.94
CA LEU A 143 15.34 -0.37 -9.35
C LEU A 143 15.56 1.11 -9.76
N GLY A 144 15.77 1.99 -8.79
CA GLY A 144 15.97 3.43 -9.01
C GLY A 144 14.72 4.29 -8.76
N ILE A 145 13.53 3.69 -8.64
CA ILE A 145 12.24 4.37 -8.47
C ILE A 145 11.54 3.95 -7.16
N PRO A 146 10.48 4.65 -6.73
CA PRO A 146 9.62 4.18 -5.65
C PRO A 146 8.98 2.82 -5.97
N GLY A 147 8.72 2.02 -4.95
CA GLY A 147 8.26 0.64 -5.13
C GLY A 147 8.16 -0.15 -3.84
N MET A 148 8.14 -1.47 -3.96
CA MET A 148 8.17 -2.43 -2.85
C MET A 148 9.28 -3.45 -3.08
N LYS A 149 10.16 -3.62 -2.09
CA LYS A 149 11.30 -4.54 -2.14
C LYS A 149 11.29 -5.43 -0.90
N ARG A 150 11.31 -6.75 -1.09
CA ARG A 150 11.26 -7.80 -0.04
C ARG A 150 9.99 -7.83 0.82
N HIS A 151 9.35 -6.69 1.06
CA HIS A 151 8.17 -6.51 1.90
C HIS A 151 6.90 -6.43 1.05
N VAL A 152 6.61 -7.52 0.33
CA VAL A 152 5.36 -7.69 -0.42
C VAL A 152 4.68 -8.93 0.17
N GLU A 153 3.56 -8.73 0.85
CA GLU A 153 2.92 -9.76 1.68
C GLU A 153 1.69 -10.37 1.00
N ALA A 154 0.99 -9.59 0.19
CA ALA A 154 -0.20 -10.04 -0.52
C ALA A 154 -0.35 -9.36 -1.89
N SER A 155 -1.13 -9.99 -2.75
CA SER A 155 -1.57 -9.44 -4.03
C SER A 155 -2.97 -9.94 -4.38
N GLU A 156 -3.75 -9.11 -5.03
CA GLU A 156 -5.13 -9.40 -5.42
C GLU A 156 -5.40 -8.90 -6.84
N TRP A 157 -5.88 -9.77 -7.71
CA TRP A 157 -6.31 -9.41 -9.07
C TRP A 157 -7.63 -8.63 -8.99
N LEU A 158 -7.79 -7.59 -9.80
CA LEU A 158 -8.95 -6.70 -9.76
C LEU A 158 -9.84 -6.80 -11.00
N ASP A 159 -9.57 -7.77 -11.87
CA ASP A 159 -10.39 -8.13 -13.01
C ASP A 159 -11.38 -9.23 -12.60
N GLU A 160 -12.60 -8.83 -12.22
CA GLU A 160 -13.76 -9.72 -12.10
C GLU A 160 -14.25 -10.20 -13.47
#